data_AF-A0A958DTS4-F1
#
_entry.id   AF-A0A958DTS4-F1
#
_cell.length_a   1.000
_cell.length_b   1.000
_cell.length_c   1.000
_cell.angle_alpha   90.00
_cell.angle_beta   90.00
_cell.angle_gamma   90.00
#
_symmetry.space_group_name_H-M   'P 1'
#
loop_
_entity.id
_entity.type
_entity.pdbx_description
1 polymer ?
#
loop_
_entity_poly.entity_id
_entity_poly.type
_entity_poly.pdbx_seq_one_letter_code
_entity_poly.pdbx_strand_id
1 'polypeptide(L)'
;MIQRRKYLYFLKIAALIISFCVSTATADSPIETVPANRLLSDAELLSLLRADAPELQTILELRDTGNTDSAIAKLLEHLRNASTKRYFFDWRNVAARFADYQRRYPGNRNGHAKLAEYQTTHFAPETHWQLPFVDLTGDSVSAYELRHLARQQKSADMAVMFYYEQQNPVYPDYFVRQIADLNRAFAAGKYDDAGNGIYERFRAGKRVQNWLFCHHMYLGSEIYGDTQQLQFLKT
;
A
#
# COMPACT_ATOMS: atom_id res chain seq x y z
N MET A 1 -30.67 65.41 -24.13
CA MET A 1 -29.24 64.99 -24.09
C MET A 1 -28.86 64.14 -22.86
N ILE A 2 -29.69 64.08 -21.80
CA ILE A 2 -29.39 63.36 -20.54
C ILE A 2 -29.73 61.85 -20.58
N GLN A 3 -30.68 61.42 -21.42
CA GLN A 3 -31.07 60.00 -21.50
C GLN A 3 -30.05 59.08 -22.21
N ARG A 4 -29.26 59.59 -23.17
CA ARG A 4 -28.25 58.77 -23.88
C ARG A 4 -27.04 58.37 -23.01
N ARG A 5 -26.74 59.13 -21.95
CA ARG A 5 -25.63 58.80 -21.03
C ARG A 5 -25.95 57.65 -20.07
N LYS A 6 -27.22 57.41 -19.73
CA LYS A 6 -27.61 56.32 -18.80
C LYS A 6 -27.52 54.93 -19.45
N TYR A 7 -27.76 54.81 -20.75
CA TYR A 7 -27.65 53.55 -21.48
C TYR A 7 -26.20 53.06 -21.68
N LEU A 8 -25.23 53.99 -21.81
CA LEU A 8 -23.82 53.62 -21.94
C LEU A 8 -23.20 53.06 -20.65
N TYR A 9 -23.71 53.44 -19.48
CA TYR A 9 -23.24 52.90 -18.19
C TYR A 9 -23.81 51.50 -17.92
N PHE A 10 -25.04 51.22 -18.36
CA PHE A 10 -25.63 49.88 -18.25
C PHE A 10 -24.92 48.84 -19.13
N LEU A 11 -24.52 49.20 -20.35
CA LEU A 11 -23.77 48.28 -21.23
C LEU A 11 -22.35 47.97 -20.73
N LYS A 12 -21.67 48.90 -20.03
CA LYS A 12 -20.33 48.67 -19.49
C LYS A 12 -20.35 47.79 -18.23
N ILE A 13 -21.41 47.85 -17.42
CA ILE A 13 -21.58 46.96 -16.25
C ILE A 13 -21.97 45.55 -16.70
N ALA A 14 -22.78 45.40 -17.75
CA ALA A 14 -23.10 44.09 -18.32
C ALA A 14 -21.87 43.37 -18.91
N ALA A 15 -20.93 44.11 -19.51
CA ALA A 15 -19.68 43.53 -20.03
C ALA A 15 -18.70 43.11 -18.92
N LEU A 16 -18.72 43.76 -17.75
CA LEU A 16 -17.86 43.39 -16.62
C LEU A 16 -18.36 42.15 -15.87
N ILE A 17 -19.68 41.92 -15.85
CA ILE A 17 -20.29 40.74 -15.21
C ILE A 17 -20.16 39.48 -16.08
N ILE A 18 -20.12 39.63 -17.41
CA ILE A 18 -19.88 38.49 -18.32
C ILE A 18 -18.41 38.02 -18.29
N SER A 19 -17.47 38.86 -17.87
CA SER A 19 -16.05 38.47 -17.76
C SER A 19 -15.69 37.78 -16.43
N PHE A 20 -16.62 37.68 -15.47
CA PHE A 20 -16.39 37.03 -14.17
C PHE A 20 -17.03 35.64 -14.05
N CYS A 21 -17.55 35.11 -15.16
CA CYS A 21 -18.06 33.75 -15.27
C CYS A 21 -17.23 32.90 -16.24
N VAL A 22 -15.91 33.14 -16.30
CA VAL A 22 -15.00 32.04 -16.68
C VAL A 22 -14.88 31.18 -15.44
N SER A 23 -15.88 30.32 -15.28
CA SER A 23 -15.82 29.19 -14.38
C SER A 23 -14.47 28.51 -14.62
N THR A 24 -13.60 28.56 -13.61
CA THR A 24 -12.59 27.53 -13.43
C THR A 24 -13.37 26.24 -13.19
N ALA A 25 -13.83 25.62 -14.27
CA ALA A 25 -14.13 24.21 -14.28
C ALA A 25 -12.79 23.56 -13.93
N THR A 26 -12.57 23.35 -12.64
CA THR A 26 -11.68 22.28 -12.20
C THR A 26 -12.24 21.06 -12.91
N ALA A 27 -11.53 20.62 -13.95
CA ALA A 27 -11.78 19.32 -14.52
C ALA A 27 -11.55 18.35 -13.36
N ASP A 28 -12.64 17.98 -12.69
CA ASP A 28 -12.70 16.77 -11.89
C ASP A 28 -12.42 15.67 -12.91
N SER A 29 -11.13 15.40 -13.12
CA SER A 29 -10.70 14.23 -13.86
C SER A 29 -11.37 13.08 -13.12
N PRO A 30 -12.28 12.33 -13.76
CA PRO A 30 -12.94 11.24 -13.09
C PRO A 30 -11.83 10.35 -12.56
N ILE A 31 -11.81 10.11 -11.25
CA ILE A 31 -10.88 9.17 -10.64
C ILE A 31 -11.04 7.89 -11.44
N GLU A 32 -10.01 7.51 -12.17
CA GLU A 32 -10.01 6.27 -12.92
C GLU A 32 -10.29 5.16 -11.90
N THR A 33 -11.39 4.45 -12.09
CA THR A 33 -11.84 3.47 -11.10
C THR A 33 -10.82 2.35 -11.02
N VAL A 34 -10.19 2.20 -9.86
CA VAL A 34 -9.22 1.13 -9.62
C VAL A 34 -9.91 -0.22 -9.92
N PRO A 35 -9.41 -1.02 -10.87
CA PRO A 35 -10.00 -2.32 -11.19
C PRO A 35 -9.99 -3.23 -9.96
N ALA A 36 -11.16 -3.77 -9.63
CA ALA A 36 -11.34 -4.62 -8.44
C ALA A 36 -11.09 -6.12 -8.70
N ASN A 37 -10.75 -6.52 -9.92
CA ASN A 37 -10.68 -7.92 -10.36
C ASN A 37 -9.32 -8.35 -10.92
N ARG A 38 -8.31 -7.47 -10.87
CA ARG A 38 -6.93 -7.77 -11.29
C ARG A 38 -5.97 -6.78 -10.65
N LEU A 39 -4.68 -7.11 -10.71
CA LEU A 39 -3.61 -6.21 -10.31
C LEU A 39 -3.41 -5.11 -11.36
N LEU A 40 -2.86 -3.98 -10.92
CA LEU A 40 -2.51 -2.85 -11.77
C LEU A 40 -1.22 -3.14 -12.55
N SER A 41 -1.19 -2.73 -13.81
CA SER A 41 0.06 -2.47 -14.53
C SER A 41 0.76 -1.21 -13.99
N ASP A 42 2.02 -1.00 -14.37
CA ASP A 42 2.74 0.23 -14.00
C ASP A 42 2.10 1.49 -14.56
N ALA A 43 1.63 1.44 -15.81
CA ALA A 43 0.95 2.55 -16.45
C ALA A 43 -0.35 2.93 -15.71
N GLU A 44 -1.14 1.93 -15.31
CA GLU A 44 -2.37 2.14 -14.54
C GLU A 44 -2.09 2.64 -13.13
N LEU A 45 -1.04 2.16 -12.47
CA LEU A 45 -0.63 2.71 -11.18
C LEU A 45 -0.29 4.22 -11.30
N LEU A 46 0.41 4.61 -12.36
CA LEU A 46 0.78 6.00 -12.61
C LEU A 46 -0.41 6.89 -13.04
N SER A 47 -1.44 6.33 -13.66
CA SER A 47 -2.64 7.09 -14.04
C SER A 47 -3.51 7.46 -12.84
N LEU A 48 -3.41 6.71 -11.73
CA LEU A 48 -4.08 7.02 -10.47
C LEU A 48 -3.47 8.23 -9.72
N LEU A 49 -2.30 8.71 -10.14
CA LEU A 49 -1.65 9.85 -9.50
C LEU A 49 -2.38 11.15 -9.81
N ARG A 50 -2.70 11.90 -8.75
CA ARG A 50 -3.38 13.20 -8.88
C ARG A 50 -2.40 14.28 -9.35
N ALA A 51 -2.85 15.07 -10.32
CA ALA A 51 -2.05 16.15 -10.91
C ALA A 51 -1.91 17.38 -10.01
N ASP A 52 -2.70 17.48 -8.93
CA ASP A 52 -2.74 18.65 -8.05
C ASP A 52 -1.71 18.62 -6.91
N ALA A 53 -0.87 17.57 -6.84
CA ALA A 53 0.23 17.45 -5.90
C ALA A 53 1.54 17.94 -6.53
N PRO A 54 2.06 19.14 -6.18
CA PRO A 54 3.27 19.70 -6.80
C PRO A 54 4.49 18.78 -6.68
N GLU A 55 4.58 18.00 -5.61
CA GLU A 55 5.64 17.01 -5.38
C GLU A 55 5.66 15.86 -6.39
N LEU A 56 4.57 15.66 -7.15
CA LEU A 56 4.46 14.61 -8.17
C LEU A 56 4.76 15.12 -9.58
N GLN A 57 4.96 16.42 -9.80
CA GLN A 57 5.06 17.03 -11.13
C GLN A 57 6.07 16.32 -12.05
N THR A 58 7.28 16.04 -11.56
CA THR A 58 8.30 15.31 -12.33
C THR A 58 7.88 13.88 -12.68
N ILE A 59 7.16 13.19 -11.78
CA ILE A 59 6.65 11.83 -12.03
C ILE A 59 5.59 11.88 -13.14
N LEU A 60 4.71 12.87 -13.10
CA LEU A 60 3.65 13.07 -14.10
C LEU A 60 4.24 13.41 -15.47
N GLU A 61 5.26 14.27 -15.54
CA GLU A 61 5.96 14.57 -16.80
C GLU A 61 6.62 13.33 -17.41
N LEU A 62 7.26 12.50 -16.60
CA LEU A 62 7.85 11.23 -17.05
C LEU A 62 6.77 10.25 -17.54
N ARG A 63 5.64 10.16 -16.84
CA ARG A 63 4.48 9.36 -17.26
C ARG A 63 3.95 9.84 -18.61
N ASP A 64 3.72 11.14 -18.76
CA ASP A 64 3.07 11.74 -19.93
C ASP A 64 3.97 11.69 -21.18
N THR A 65 5.28 11.58 -21.00
CA THR A 65 6.26 11.34 -22.08
C THR A 65 6.49 9.85 -22.38
N GLY A 66 5.77 8.95 -21.71
CA GLY A 66 5.88 7.50 -21.90
C GLY A 66 7.09 6.84 -21.22
N ASN A 67 7.82 7.57 -20.37
CA ASN A 67 8.98 7.06 -19.64
C ASN A 67 8.55 6.37 -18.33
N THR A 68 7.77 5.29 -18.47
CA THR A 68 7.12 4.57 -17.37
C THR A 68 8.11 4.09 -16.30
N ASP A 69 9.24 3.49 -16.68
CA ASP A 69 10.20 2.94 -15.72
C ASP A 69 10.81 4.05 -14.84
N SER A 70 11.18 5.19 -15.46
CA SER A 70 11.71 6.33 -14.71
C SER A 70 10.64 6.96 -13.80
N ALA A 71 9.39 7.03 -14.27
CA ALA A 71 8.27 7.51 -13.47
C ALA A 71 8.04 6.61 -12.24
N ILE A 72 8.07 5.28 -12.41
CA ILE A 72 7.96 4.31 -11.31
C ILE A 72 9.11 4.46 -10.33
N ALA A 73 10.36 4.52 -10.79
CA ALA A 73 11.52 4.69 -9.90
C ALA A 73 11.37 5.97 -9.05
N LYS A 74 10.94 7.08 -9.68
CA LYS A 74 10.69 8.35 -8.98
C LYS A 74 9.51 8.27 -8.02
N LEU A 75 8.46 7.54 -8.35
CA LEU A 75 7.33 7.30 -7.45
C LEU A 75 7.76 6.50 -6.21
N LEU A 76 8.55 5.44 -6.38
CA LEU A 76 9.04 4.62 -5.27
C LEU A 76 9.94 5.43 -4.34
N GLU A 77 10.87 6.21 -4.90
CA GLU A 77 11.71 7.16 -4.16
C GLU A 77 10.84 8.18 -3.40
N HIS A 78 9.86 8.78 -4.07
CA HIS A 78 8.94 9.74 -3.46
C HIS A 78 8.19 9.13 -2.27
N LEU A 79 7.60 7.94 -2.44
CA LEU A 79 6.83 7.26 -1.40
C LEU A 79 7.72 6.83 -0.23
N ARG A 80 8.92 6.30 -0.49
CA ARG A 80 9.91 5.99 0.55
C ARG A 80 10.25 7.24 1.38
N ASN A 81 10.45 8.38 0.72
CA ASN A 81 10.71 9.65 1.41
C ASN A 81 9.48 10.14 2.19
N ALA A 82 8.28 10.02 1.62
CA ALA A 82 7.04 10.40 2.29
C ALA A 82 6.79 9.58 3.57
N SER A 83 7.13 8.29 3.56
CA SER A 83 7.07 7.38 4.71
C SER A 83 8.01 7.77 5.87
N THR A 84 8.92 8.73 5.68
CA THR A 84 9.69 9.29 6.81
C THR A 84 8.88 10.25 7.67
N LYS A 85 7.81 10.84 7.10
CA LYS A 85 7.02 11.91 7.71
C LYS A 85 5.60 11.45 8.10
N ARG A 86 5.14 10.33 7.56
CA ARG A 86 3.75 9.88 7.66
C ARG A 86 3.69 8.43 8.14
N TYR A 87 2.67 8.13 8.95
CA TYR A 87 2.23 6.81 9.41
C TYR A 87 3.23 6.03 10.29
N PHE A 88 2.77 5.62 11.48
CA PHE A 88 3.50 4.94 12.57
C PHE A 88 4.82 5.59 13.05
N PHE A 89 5.86 5.64 12.21
CA PHE A 89 7.20 6.13 12.56
C PHE A 89 8.08 6.40 11.34
N ASP A 90 9.10 7.26 11.51
CA ASP A 90 10.18 7.45 10.53
C ASP A 90 10.99 6.15 10.40
N TRP A 91 10.94 5.53 9.21
CA TRP A 91 11.63 4.27 8.92
C TRP A 91 13.15 4.35 9.12
N ARG A 92 13.74 5.55 8.97
CA ARG A 92 15.19 5.77 9.18
C ARG A 92 15.61 5.58 10.65
N ASN A 93 14.64 5.66 11.57
CA ASN A 93 14.87 5.58 13.00
C ASN A 93 14.35 4.26 13.61
N VAL A 94 14.02 3.25 12.80
CA VAL A 94 13.45 2.00 13.31
C VAL A 94 14.38 1.30 14.29
N ALA A 95 15.68 1.25 14.01
CA ALA A 95 16.65 0.64 14.93
C ALA A 95 16.62 1.30 16.32
N ALA A 96 16.60 2.64 16.38
CA ALA A 96 16.51 3.38 17.64
C ALA A 96 15.16 3.16 18.35
N ARG A 97 14.06 3.17 17.59
CA ARG A 97 12.72 2.90 18.13
C ARG A 97 12.59 1.47 18.66
N PHE A 98 13.20 0.52 17.98
CA PHE A 98 13.21 -0.87 18.40
C PHE A 98 14.06 -1.07 19.66
N ALA A 99 15.20 -0.39 19.79
CA ALA A 99 15.96 -0.37 21.03
C ALA A 99 15.14 0.20 22.21
N ASP A 100 14.40 1.29 21.97
CA ASP A 100 13.47 1.84 22.97
C ASP A 100 12.33 0.87 23.30
N TYR A 101 11.77 0.20 22.30
CA TYR A 101 10.76 -0.84 22.48
C TYR A 101 11.25 -1.98 23.39
N GLN A 102 12.43 -2.52 23.12
CA GLN A 102 13.04 -3.59 23.94
C GLN A 102 13.22 -3.16 25.40
N ARG A 103 13.66 -1.91 25.62
CA ARG A 103 13.85 -1.36 26.96
C ARG A 103 12.53 -1.22 27.72
N ARG A 104 11.44 -0.80 27.04
CA ARG A 104 10.12 -0.62 27.68
C ARG A 104 9.37 -1.94 27.87
N TYR A 105 9.61 -2.92 27.02
CA TYR A 105 8.87 -4.19 26.99
C TYR A 105 9.80 -5.41 26.91
N PRO A 106 10.69 -5.62 27.90
CA PRO A 106 11.73 -6.64 27.83
C PRO A 106 11.20 -8.08 27.75
N GLY A 107 9.96 -8.34 28.20
CA GLY A 107 9.32 -9.66 28.14
C GLY A 107 8.64 -10.00 26.81
N ASN A 108 8.47 -9.03 25.89
CA ASN A 108 7.63 -9.23 24.71
C ASN A 108 8.30 -10.07 23.62
N ARG A 109 9.63 -10.24 23.66
CA ARG A 109 10.36 -11.04 22.66
C ARG A 109 9.76 -12.44 22.49
N ASN A 110 9.46 -13.13 23.59
CA ASN A 110 8.94 -14.50 23.55
C ASN A 110 7.56 -14.58 22.90
N GLY A 111 6.72 -13.56 23.10
CA GLY A 111 5.41 -13.47 22.45
C GLY A 111 5.54 -13.34 20.94
N HIS A 112 6.39 -12.43 20.47
CA HIS A 112 6.68 -12.27 19.04
C HIS A 112 7.31 -13.51 18.44
N ALA A 113 8.29 -14.11 19.11
CA ALA A 113 8.97 -15.32 18.65
C ALA A 113 7.97 -16.46 18.44
N LYS A 114 7.09 -16.72 19.43
CA LYS A 114 6.06 -17.76 19.33
C LYS A 114 5.12 -17.55 18.14
N LEU A 115 4.72 -16.30 17.87
CA LEU A 115 3.80 -15.99 16.78
C LEU A 115 4.50 -16.06 15.42
N ALA A 116 5.71 -15.54 15.30
CA ALA A 116 6.51 -15.65 14.09
C ALA A 116 6.82 -17.12 13.77
N GLU A 117 7.26 -17.89 14.76
CA GLU A 117 7.54 -19.32 14.64
C GLU A 117 6.29 -20.06 14.14
N TYR A 118 5.16 -19.93 14.84
CA TYR A 118 3.89 -20.55 14.41
C TYR A 118 3.57 -20.24 12.95
N GLN A 119 3.72 -18.99 12.50
CA GLN A 119 3.45 -18.64 11.11
C GLN A 119 4.37 -19.41 10.15
N THR A 120 5.67 -19.42 10.43
CA THR A 120 6.69 -20.01 9.55
C THR A 120 6.76 -21.53 9.60
N THR A 121 6.27 -22.17 10.68
CA THR A 121 6.28 -23.63 10.83
C THR A 121 4.99 -24.27 10.34
N HIS A 122 3.87 -23.55 10.32
CA HIS A 122 2.60 -24.06 9.81
C HIS A 122 2.36 -23.68 8.34
N PHE A 123 2.75 -22.48 7.91
CA PHE A 123 2.44 -22.02 6.55
C PHE A 123 3.69 -21.65 5.78
N ALA A 124 3.84 -22.19 4.58
CA ALA A 124 4.83 -21.70 3.64
C ALA A 124 4.45 -20.29 3.14
N PRO A 125 5.41 -19.48 2.66
CA PRO A 125 5.10 -18.21 2.01
C PRO A 125 4.15 -18.40 0.82
N GLU A 126 4.40 -19.43 0.02
CA GLU A 126 3.49 -19.92 -1.00
C GLU A 126 2.56 -20.98 -0.40
N THR A 127 1.27 -20.72 -0.41
CA THR A 127 0.30 -21.57 0.29
C THR A 127 -1.02 -21.67 -0.48
N HIS A 128 -1.92 -22.50 0.02
CA HIS A 128 -3.26 -22.61 -0.52
C HIS A 128 -4.16 -21.56 0.12
N TRP A 129 -4.87 -20.81 -0.71
CA TRP A 129 -5.85 -19.81 -0.27
C TRP A 129 -7.28 -20.33 -0.34
N GLN A 130 -7.46 -21.63 -0.54
CA GLN A 130 -8.73 -22.34 -0.63
C GLN A 130 -8.70 -23.57 0.27
N LEU A 131 -9.77 -23.78 1.03
CA LEU A 131 -9.98 -25.03 1.75
C LEU A 131 -10.53 -26.12 0.82
N PRO A 132 -10.34 -27.41 1.16
CA PRO A 132 -9.46 -27.90 2.22
C PRO A 132 -7.99 -27.94 1.77
N PHE A 133 -7.06 -27.77 2.72
CA PHE A 133 -5.65 -28.11 2.54
C PHE A 133 -5.01 -28.50 3.87
N VAL A 134 -3.83 -29.10 3.82
CA VAL A 134 -3.02 -29.40 5.00
C VAL A 134 -1.88 -28.41 5.11
N ASP A 135 -1.55 -28.04 6.34
CA ASP A 135 -0.43 -27.16 6.64
C ASP A 135 0.90 -27.94 6.60
N LEU A 136 2.00 -27.26 6.91
CA LEU A 136 3.34 -27.85 6.91
C LEU A 136 3.54 -28.88 8.04
N THR A 137 2.69 -28.90 9.07
CA THR A 137 2.73 -29.94 10.12
C THR A 137 1.91 -31.18 9.73
N GLY A 138 1.17 -31.11 8.61
CA GLY A 138 0.29 -32.18 8.13
C GLY A 138 -1.12 -32.10 8.68
N ASP A 139 -1.45 -31.05 9.44
CA ASP A 139 -2.76 -30.85 10.03
C ASP A 139 -3.71 -30.18 9.04
N SER A 140 -4.99 -30.53 9.11
CA SER A 140 -6.01 -29.90 8.27
C SER A 140 -6.25 -28.45 8.69
N VAL A 141 -6.16 -27.52 7.75
CA VAL A 141 -6.37 -26.10 8.03
C VAL A 141 -7.85 -25.81 8.19
N SER A 142 -8.20 -25.20 9.32
CA SER A 142 -9.55 -24.75 9.59
C SER A 142 -9.90 -23.45 8.88
N ALA A 143 -11.20 -23.17 8.76
CA ALA A 143 -11.69 -21.85 8.34
C ALA A 143 -11.15 -20.72 9.23
N TYR A 144 -10.98 -20.94 10.54
CA TYR A 144 -10.45 -19.92 11.43
C TYR A 144 -8.99 -19.58 11.10
N GLU A 145 -8.16 -20.60 10.89
CA GLU A 145 -6.74 -20.44 10.55
C GLU A 145 -6.56 -19.78 9.19
N LEU A 146 -7.29 -20.21 8.16
CA LEU A 146 -7.24 -19.56 6.83
C LEU A 146 -7.62 -18.07 6.93
N ARG A 147 -8.60 -17.71 7.75
CA ARG A 147 -9.00 -16.30 7.93
C ARG A 147 -7.92 -15.49 8.65
N HIS A 148 -7.20 -16.09 9.60
CA HIS A 148 -6.07 -15.44 10.27
C HIS A 148 -4.87 -15.29 9.34
N LEU A 149 -4.60 -16.30 8.51
CA LEU A 149 -3.60 -16.28 7.45
C LEU A 149 -3.90 -15.19 6.43
N ALA A 150 -5.15 -15.08 5.98
CA ALA A 150 -5.60 -14.04 5.06
C ALA A 150 -5.36 -12.62 5.61
N ARG A 151 -5.58 -12.40 6.91
CA ARG A 151 -5.28 -11.09 7.54
C ARG A 151 -3.79 -10.80 7.63
N GLN A 152 -2.94 -11.80 7.39
CA GLN A 152 -1.51 -11.80 7.70
C GLN A 152 -1.23 -11.25 9.10
N GLN A 153 -2.04 -11.70 10.07
CA GLN A 153 -2.05 -11.16 11.44
C GLN A 153 -0.67 -11.25 12.11
N LYS A 154 0.10 -12.29 11.79
CA LYS A 154 1.40 -12.61 12.39
C LYS A 154 2.59 -11.97 11.66
N SER A 155 2.38 -11.30 10.52
CA SER A 155 3.47 -10.68 9.77
C SER A 155 4.12 -9.53 10.56
N ALA A 156 3.36 -8.82 11.39
CA ALA A 156 3.88 -7.79 12.27
C ALA A 156 4.86 -8.36 13.31
N ASP A 157 4.55 -9.53 13.89
CA ASP A 157 5.45 -10.22 14.82
C ASP A 157 6.75 -10.66 14.11
N MET A 158 6.65 -11.14 12.87
CA MET A 158 7.82 -11.45 12.04
C MET A 158 8.69 -10.20 11.77
N ALA A 159 8.07 -9.05 11.47
CA ALA A 159 8.78 -7.80 11.26
C ALA A 159 9.48 -7.28 12.53
N VAL A 160 8.93 -7.57 13.71
CA VAL A 160 9.59 -7.28 14.98
C VAL A 160 10.75 -8.27 15.22
N MET A 161 10.54 -9.56 14.92
CA MET A 161 11.58 -10.59 15.07
C MET A 161 12.77 -10.37 14.14
N PHE A 162 12.55 -9.82 12.94
CA PHE A 162 13.62 -9.34 12.06
C PHE A 162 14.64 -8.47 12.80
N TYR A 163 14.19 -7.53 13.63
CA TYR A 163 15.11 -6.70 14.40
C TYR A 163 15.70 -7.40 15.64
N TYR A 164 14.95 -8.28 16.31
CA TYR A 164 15.50 -9.11 17.39
C TYR A 164 16.62 -10.03 16.89
N GLU A 165 16.53 -10.50 15.66
CA GLU A 165 17.46 -11.43 15.02
C GLU A 165 18.43 -10.74 14.06
N GLN A 166 18.79 -9.49 14.35
CA GLN A 166 19.86 -8.78 13.64
C GLN A 166 19.62 -8.70 12.12
N GLN A 167 18.39 -8.36 11.74
CA GLN A 167 17.94 -8.23 10.35
C GLN A 167 17.96 -9.54 9.56
N ASN A 168 17.57 -10.65 10.19
CA ASN A 168 17.47 -11.96 9.55
C ASN A 168 16.60 -11.91 8.27
N PRO A 169 17.16 -12.16 7.07
CA PRO A 169 16.46 -11.97 5.80
C PRO A 169 15.26 -12.89 5.59
N VAL A 170 15.13 -13.96 6.39
CA VAL A 170 14.02 -14.93 6.24
C VAL A 170 12.65 -14.25 6.38
N TYR A 171 12.54 -13.21 7.22
CA TYR A 171 11.28 -12.53 7.50
C TYR A 171 10.80 -11.61 6.36
N PRO A 172 11.62 -10.68 5.84
CA PRO A 172 11.23 -9.89 4.66
C PRO A 172 11.06 -10.78 3.42
N ASP A 173 11.88 -11.83 3.23
CA ASP A 173 11.68 -12.80 2.13
C ASP A 173 10.30 -13.46 2.20
N TYR A 174 9.97 -14.04 3.36
CA TYR A 174 8.68 -14.68 3.58
C TYR A 174 7.52 -13.71 3.29
N PHE A 175 7.60 -12.49 3.83
CA PHE A 175 6.56 -11.47 3.67
C PHE A 175 6.31 -11.14 2.19
N VAL A 176 7.38 -10.87 1.43
CA VAL A 176 7.29 -10.50 0.01
C VAL A 176 6.76 -11.67 -0.81
N ARG A 177 7.23 -12.88 -0.55
CA ARG A 177 6.75 -14.08 -1.24
C ARG A 177 5.29 -14.38 -0.95
N GLN A 178 4.84 -14.14 0.28
CA GLN A 178 3.42 -14.31 0.64
C GLN A 178 2.53 -13.25 -0.03
N ILE A 179 2.99 -12.01 -0.19
CA ILE A 179 2.29 -11.01 -1.02
C ILE A 179 2.21 -11.49 -2.47
N ALA A 180 3.34 -11.95 -3.03
CA ALA A 180 3.40 -12.42 -4.42
C ALA A 180 2.45 -13.62 -4.64
N ASP A 181 2.41 -14.54 -3.68
CA ASP A 181 1.54 -15.71 -3.75
C ASP A 181 0.06 -15.35 -3.69
N LEU A 182 -0.31 -14.45 -2.77
CA LEU A 182 -1.68 -13.95 -2.68
C LEU A 182 -2.10 -13.25 -3.99
N ASN A 183 -1.19 -12.48 -4.60
CA ASN A 183 -1.39 -11.84 -5.90
C ASN A 183 -1.57 -12.84 -7.05
N ARG A 184 -0.77 -13.90 -7.08
CA ARG A 184 -0.94 -15.00 -8.05
C ARG A 184 -2.27 -15.72 -7.84
N ALA A 185 -2.64 -16.01 -6.59
CA ALA A 185 -3.89 -16.66 -6.26
C ALA A 185 -5.09 -15.81 -6.69
N PHE A 186 -5.05 -14.49 -6.48
CA PHE A 186 -6.05 -13.55 -6.98
C PHE A 186 -6.20 -13.61 -8.50
N ALA A 187 -5.10 -13.42 -9.22
CA ALA A 187 -5.11 -13.40 -10.69
C ALA A 187 -5.58 -14.73 -11.29
N ALA A 188 -5.34 -15.84 -10.60
CA ALA A 188 -5.77 -17.17 -11.02
C ALA A 188 -7.18 -17.56 -10.54
N GLY A 189 -7.85 -16.74 -9.72
CA GLY A 189 -9.13 -17.10 -9.07
C GLY A 189 -9.00 -18.27 -8.07
N LYS A 190 -7.79 -18.52 -7.56
CA LYS A 190 -7.46 -19.65 -6.66
C LYS A 190 -7.45 -19.24 -5.19
N TYR A 191 -8.53 -18.59 -4.75
CA TYR A 191 -8.73 -18.17 -3.36
C TYR A 191 -10.18 -18.40 -2.93
N ASP A 192 -10.44 -18.50 -1.62
CA ASP A 192 -11.79 -18.67 -1.09
C ASP A 192 -12.53 -17.32 -1.05
N ASP A 193 -13.38 -17.09 -2.04
CA ASP A 193 -14.23 -15.89 -2.13
C ASP A 193 -15.61 -16.08 -1.48
N ALA A 194 -15.91 -17.28 -0.97
CA ALA A 194 -17.18 -17.61 -0.37
C ALA A 194 -17.18 -17.28 1.14
N GLY A 195 -17.61 -18.23 1.98
CA GLY A 195 -17.75 -18.02 3.42
C GLY A 195 -16.45 -17.65 4.17
N ASN A 196 -15.27 -17.88 3.59
CA ASN A 196 -14.01 -17.44 4.20
C ASN A 196 -13.51 -16.09 3.68
N GLY A 197 -13.93 -15.68 2.47
CA GLY A 197 -13.76 -14.35 1.90
C GLY A 197 -12.35 -13.78 2.08
N ILE A 198 -11.34 -14.32 1.40
CA ILE A 198 -9.94 -13.87 1.52
C ILE A 198 -9.78 -12.36 1.27
N TYR A 199 -10.60 -11.79 0.38
CA TYR A 199 -10.62 -10.37 0.01
C TYR A 199 -11.80 -9.59 0.59
N GLU A 200 -12.59 -10.16 1.50
CA GLU A 200 -13.66 -9.38 2.12
C GLU A 200 -13.10 -8.21 2.93
N ARG A 201 -13.89 -7.13 2.99
CA ARG A 201 -13.45 -5.80 3.42
C ARG A 201 -12.75 -5.79 4.78
N PHE A 202 -13.24 -6.53 5.77
CA PHE A 202 -12.64 -6.56 7.10
C PHE A 202 -11.26 -7.24 7.09
N ARG A 203 -11.14 -8.42 6.47
CA ARG A 203 -9.85 -9.12 6.32
C ARG A 203 -8.86 -8.31 5.48
N ALA A 204 -9.31 -7.73 4.37
CA ALA A 204 -8.48 -6.86 3.54
C ALA A 204 -8.00 -5.63 4.32
N GLY A 205 -8.88 -4.97 5.09
CA GLY A 205 -8.51 -3.82 5.92
C GLY A 205 -7.47 -4.17 6.99
N LYS A 206 -7.62 -5.32 7.68
CA LYS A 206 -6.62 -5.80 8.64
C LYS A 206 -5.29 -6.13 7.96
N ARG A 207 -5.33 -6.77 6.79
CA ARG A 207 -4.14 -7.08 6.00
C ARG A 207 -3.39 -5.82 5.59
N VAL A 208 -4.07 -4.81 5.05
CA VAL A 208 -3.46 -3.50 4.71
C VAL A 208 -2.79 -2.87 5.93
N GLN A 209 -3.45 -2.87 7.10
CA GLN A 209 -2.84 -2.37 8.33
C GLN A 209 -1.54 -3.11 8.70
N ASN A 210 -1.57 -4.44 8.68
CA ASN A 210 -0.41 -5.27 9.03
C ASN A 210 0.71 -5.10 8.01
N TRP A 211 0.39 -5.02 6.73
CA TRP A 211 1.35 -4.81 5.65
C TRP A 211 1.99 -3.43 5.71
N LEU A 212 1.22 -2.38 6.00
CA LEU A 212 1.77 -1.04 6.17
C LEU A 212 2.79 -1.00 7.32
N PHE A 213 2.52 -1.71 8.43
CA PHE A 213 3.48 -1.84 9.51
C PHE A 213 4.75 -2.57 9.05
N CYS A 214 4.61 -3.74 8.41
CA CYS A 214 5.75 -4.52 7.90
C CYS A 214 6.56 -3.72 6.87
N HIS A 215 5.89 -3.02 5.96
CA HIS A 215 6.51 -2.13 4.98
C HIS A 215 7.39 -1.08 5.66
N HIS A 216 6.88 -0.37 6.67
CA HIS A 216 7.67 0.63 7.39
C HIS A 216 8.82 0.03 8.21
N MET A 217 8.62 -1.16 8.78
CA MET A 217 9.70 -1.89 9.47
C MET A 217 10.80 -2.32 8.50
N TYR A 218 10.47 -2.75 7.29
CA TYR A 218 11.47 -3.24 6.33
C TYR A 218 12.06 -2.16 5.42
N LEU A 219 11.43 -0.99 5.29
CA LEU A 219 11.84 0.09 4.39
C LEU A 219 13.31 0.56 4.55
N GLY A 220 13.88 0.39 5.74
CA GLY A 220 15.29 0.73 6.03
C GLY A 220 16.29 -0.40 5.81
N SER A 221 15.83 -1.57 5.38
CA SER A 221 16.68 -2.74 5.11
C SER A 221 17.15 -2.75 3.66
N GLU A 222 18.38 -3.19 3.42
CA GLU A 222 18.90 -3.44 2.07
C GLU A 222 18.16 -4.59 1.36
N ILE A 223 17.46 -5.45 2.11
CA ILE A 223 16.74 -6.62 1.59
C ILE A 223 15.39 -6.21 0.96
N TYR A 224 14.78 -5.12 1.45
CA TYR A 224 13.47 -4.64 0.99
C TYR A 224 13.66 -3.39 0.12
N GLY A 225 13.84 -3.61 -1.19
CA GLY A 225 14.13 -2.57 -2.15
C GLY A 225 12.92 -2.13 -2.98
N ASP A 226 13.22 -1.47 -4.10
CA ASP A 226 12.24 -0.89 -5.03
C ASP A 226 11.28 -1.95 -5.58
N THR A 227 11.79 -3.13 -5.94
CA THR A 227 10.96 -4.24 -6.45
C THR A 227 9.92 -4.69 -5.43
N GLN A 228 10.32 -4.87 -4.16
CA GLN A 228 9.42 -5.27 -3.08
C GLN A 228 8.40 -4.17 -2.78
N GLN A 229 8.83 -2.92 -2.77
CA GLN A 229 7.93 -1.78 -2.59
C GLN A 229 6.90 -1.67 -3.71
N LEU A 230 7.29 -1.84 -4.98
CA LEU A 230 6.38 -1.81 -6.11
C LEU A 230 5.35 -2.94 -6.05
N GLN A 231 5.79 -4.15 -5.69
CA GLN A 231 4.89 -5.28 -5.53
C GLN A 231 3.83 -5.02 -4.44
N PHE A 232 4.25 -4.45 -3.31
CA PHE A 232 3.33 -4.04 -2.24
C PHE A 232 2.31 -3.01 -2.74
N LEU A 233 2.74 -1.99 -3.50
CA LEU A 233 1.85 -0.92 -3.97
C LEU A 233 0.79 -1.37 -4.98
N LYS A 234 1.07 -2.43 -5.76
CA LYS A 234 0.15 -2.95 -6.79
C LYS A 234 -0.93 -3.89 -6.25
N THR A 235 -0.91 -4.19 -4.95
CA THR A 235 -1.80 -5.16 -4.31
C THR A 235 -2.96 -4.49 -3.59
#